data_AF-A0A2L2Z3R1-F1
#
_entry.id   AF-A0A2L2Z3R1-F1
#
_cell.length_a   1.000
_cell.length_b   1.000
_cell.length_c   1.000
_cell.angle_alpha   90.00
_cell.angle_beta   90.00
_cell.angle_gamma   90.00
#
_symmetry.space_group_name_H-M   'P 1'
#
loop_
_entity.id
_entity.type
_entity.pdbx_description
1 polymer ?
#
loop_
_entity_poly.entity_id
_entity_poly.type
_entity_poly.pdbx_seq_one_letter_code
_entity_poly.pdbx_strand_id
1 'polypeptide(L)' 'ALVVDYGSGMNKAGFAGDDAHRAVFPSIVGRPRHQGVMVGMAQKDSYDGEEAQSKRGFNSLKKPIEHGIVTN' A
#
# COMPACT_ATOMS: atom_id res chain seq x y z
N ALA A 1 22.52 4.52 2.40
CA ALA A 1 21.58 3.70 3.20
C ALA A 1 20.17 3.93 2.70
N LEU A 2 19.26 2.96 2.86
CA LEU A 2 17.82 3.17 2.63
C LEU A 2 17.19 3.70 3.92
N VAL A 3 16.31 4.69 3.81
CA VAL A 3 15.51 5.23 4.91
C VAL A 3 14.04 4.95 4.61
N VAL A 4 13.34 4.35 5.57
CA VAL A 4 11.90 4.05 5.44
C VAL A 4 11.18 4.56 6.69
N ASP A 5 10.18 5.43 6.48
CA ASP A 5 9.27 5.96 7.48
C ASP A 5 7.91 5.26 7.32
N TYR A 6 7.55 4.40 8.28
CA TYR A 6 6.30 3.64 8.27
C TYR A 6 5.21 4.37 9.07
N GLY A 7 4.34 5.10 8.38
CA GLY A 7 3.23 5.82 8.98
C GLY A 7 1.90 5.07 8.88
N SER A 8 0.94 5.41 9.76
CA SER A 8 -0.44 4.89 9.68
C SER A 8 -1.26 5.47 8.52
N GLY A 9 -0.85 6.61 7.99
CA GLY A 9 -1.45 7.24 6.81
C GLY A 9 -0.66 6.98 5.54
N MET A 10 0.64 7.31 5.58
CA MET A 10 1.54 7.25 4.44
C MET A 10 2.86 6.58 4.84
N ASN A 11 3.38 5.75 3.97
CA ASN A 11 4.76 5.28 4.02
C ASN A 11 5.63 6.16 3.13
N LYS A 12 6.86 6.41 3.56
CA LYS A 12 7.84 7.19 2.79
C LYS A 12 9.14 6.42 2.74
N ALA A 13 9.79 6.43 1.59
CA ALA A 13 11.10 5.79 1.41
C ALA A 13 12.03 6.68 0.56
N GLY A 14 13.32 6.61 0.84
CA GLY A 14 14.35 7.35 0.11
C GLY A 14 15.75 6.89 0.51
N PHE A 15 16.78 7.53 -0.05
CA PHE A 15 18.15 7.24 0.35
C PHE A 15 18.64 8.28 1.36
N ALA A 16 19.46 7.83 2.32
CA ALA A 16 20.08 8.72 3.28
C ALA A 16 20.97 9.75 2.55
N GLY A 17 20.78 11.04 2.87
CA GLY A 17 21.46 12.15 2.23
C GLY A 17 20.72 12.77 1.04
N ASP A 18 19.60 12.19 0.58
CA ASP A 18 18.69 12.86 -0.36
C ASP A 18 17.96 14.01 0.37
N ASP A 19 17.68 15.11 -0.34
CA ASP A 19 16.93 16.27 0.18
C ASP A 19 15.45 15.97 0.45
N ALA A 20 14.91 14.91 -0.16
CA ALA A 20 13.50 14.51 -0.03
C ALA A 20 13.30 13.00 -0.20
N HIS A 21 12.12 12.52 0.20
CA HIS A 21 11.72 11.12 -0.01
C HIS A 21 11.52 10.84 -1.51
N ARG A 22 12.01 9.68 -1.98
CA ARG A 22 11.85 9.25 -3.39
C ARG A 22 10.50 8.59 -3.65
N ALA A 23 9.91 7.99 -2.63
CA ALA A 23 8.59 7.37 -2.72
C ALA A 23 7.75 7.79 -1.51
N VAL A 24 6.50 8.13 -1.77
CA VAL A 24 5.50 8.43 -0.75
C VAL A 24 4.20 7.79 -1.22
N PHE A 25 3.64 6.87 -0.43
CA PHE A 25 2.45 6.11 -0.83
C PHE A 25 1.54 5.80 0.36
N PRO A 26 0.23 5.59 0.14
CA PRO A 26 -0.70 5.27 1.20
C PRO A 26 -0.36 3.97 1.94
N SER A 27 -0.54 3.97 3.26
CA SER A 27 -0.38 2.77 4.10
C SER A 27 -1.65 1.92 4.06
N ILE A 28 -1.94 1.34 2.90
CA ILE A 28 -3.14 0.54 2.64
C ILE A 28 -2.76 -0.73 1.88
N VAL A 29 -3.39 -1.84 2.26
CA VAL A 29 -3.36 -3.10 1.53
C VAL A 29 -4.77 -3.42 1.06
N GLY A 30 -4.95 -3.71 -0.22
CA GLY A 30 -6.20 -4.16 -0.81
C GLY A 30 -6.14 -5.64 -1.17
N ARG A 31 -7.11 -6.43 -0.71
CA ARG A 31 -7.29 -7.83 -1.16
C ARG A 31 -8.52 -7.96 -2.06
N PRO A 32 -8.44 -8.60 -3.24
CA PRO A 32 -9.59 -8.78 -4.12
C PRO A 32 -10.75 -9.47 -3.41
N ARG A 33 -11.98 -8.93 -3.55
CA ARG A 33 -13.20 -9.56 -2.99
C ARG A 33 -13.63 -10.80 -3.77
N HIS A 34 -13.37 -10.81 -5.07
CA HIS A 34 -13.74 -11.89 -5.98
C HIS A 34 -12.52 -12.23 -6.85
N GLN A 35 -11.93 -13.40 -6.64
CA GLN A 35 -10.81 -13.88 -7.44
C GLN A 35 -11.27 -14.26 -8.85
N GLY A 36 -10.46 -13.92 -9.86
CA GLY A 36 -10.61 -14.40 -11.23
C GLY A 36 -11.75 -13.81 -12.07
N VAL A 37 -12.53 -12.83 -11.56
CA VAL A 37 -13.68 -12.27 -12.29
C VAL A 37 -13.28 -11.26 -13.37
N MET A 38 -12.12 -10.61 -13.24
CA MET A 38 -11.74 -9.52 -14.14
C MET A 38 -10.78 -9.99 -15.24
N VAL A 39 -11.29 -10.07 -16.47
CA VAL A 39 -10.51 -10.42 -17.65
C VAL A 39 -9.50 -9.30 -17.94
N GLY A 40 -8.23 -9.65 -18.14
CA GLY A 40 -7.15 -8.70 -18.43
C GLY A 40 -6.47 -8.07 -17.22
N MET A 41 -6.91 -8.37 -15.99
CA MET A 41 -6.13 -8.05 -14.78
C MET A 41 -5.24 -9.22 -14.37
N ALA A 42 -4.05 -8.91 -13.88
CA ALA A 42 -3.20 -9.88 -13.20
C ALA A 42 -3.95 -10.42 -11.97
N GLN A 43 -3.99 -11.75 -11.83
CA GLN A 43 -4.42 -12.38 -10.59
C GLN A 43 -3.35 -12.13 -9.52
N LYS A 44 -3.50 -11.02 -8.79
CA LYS A 44 -2.70 -10.71 -7.61
C LYS A 44 -3.50 -11.05 -6.36
N ASP A 45 -2.82 -11.62 -5.36
CA ASP A 45 -3.41 -11.90 -4.05
C ASP A 45 -3.65 -10.62 -3.23
N SER A 46 -2.85 -9.58 -3.49
CA SER A 46 -2.98 -8.27 -2.85
C SER A 46 -2.47 -7.15 -3.75
N TYR A 47 -2.95 -5.95 -3.44
CA TYR A 47 -2.51 -4.67 -3.96
C TYR A 47 -2.08 -3.79 -2.79
N ASP A 48 -1.15 -2.87 -3.02
CA ASP A 48 -0.68 -1.93 -2.02
C ASP A 48 -0.73 -0.48 -2.54
N GLY A 49 -0.70 0.47 -1.61
CA GLY A 49 -0.59 1.90 -1.91
C GLY A 49 -1.66 2.41 -2.88
N GLU A 50 -1.23 3.14 -3.90
CA GLU A 50 -2.12 3.77 -4.89
C GLU A 50 -2.86 2.74 -5.75
N GLU A 51 -2.26 1.57 -6.01
CA GLU A 51 -2.92 0.51 -6.76
C GLU A 51 -4.10 -0.07 -5.96
N ALA A 52 -3.92 -0.25 -4.65
CA ALA A 52 -5.01 -0.67 -3.77
C ALA A 52 -6.14 0.38 -3.73
N GLN A 53 -5.77 1.64 -3.59
CA GLN A 53 -6.71 2.76 -3.47
C GLN A 53 -7.51 3.01 -4.76
N SER A 54 -6.85 3.00 -5.92
CA SER A 54 -7.52 3.14 -7.22
C SER A 54 -8.53 2.01 -7.49
N LYS A 55 -8.30 0.83 -6.91
CA LYS A 55 -9.16 -0.36 -7.02
C LYS A 55 -10.05 -0.60 -5.79
N ARG A 56 -10.40 0.44 -5.02
CA ARG A 56 -11.22 0.34 -3.80
C ARG A 56 -12.57 -0.36 -3.97
N GLY A 57 -13.17 -0.29 -5.17
CA GLY A 57 -14.44 -0.94 -5.47
C GLY A 57 -14.33 -2.47 -5.59
N PHE A 58 -13.15 -2.97 -5.95
CA PHE A 58 -12.87 -4.39 -6.14
C PHE A 58 -12.19 -5.03 -4.92
N ASN A 59 -11.50 -4.22 -4.13
CA ASN A 59 -10.70 -4.67 -2.99
C ASN A 59 -11.44 -4.48 -1.65
N SER A 60 -11.18 -5.37 -0.71
CA SER A 60 -11.29 -5.07 0.71
C SER A 60 -10.01 -4.35 1.13
N LEU A 61 -10.12 -3.10 1.57
CA LEU A 61 -8.98 -2.27 1.97
C LEU A 61 -8.75 -2.38 3.49
N LYS A 62 -7.51 -2.60 3.90
CA LYS A 62 -7.07 -2.60 5.30
C LYS A 62 -5.90 -1.65 5.49
N LYS A 63 -5.84 -0.99 6.65
CA LYS A 63 -4.67 -0.24 7.11
C LYS A 63 -3.86 -1.17 8.01
N PRO A 64 -2.65 -1.59 7.61
CA PRO A 64 -1.86 -2.52 8.41
C PRO A 64 -1.22 -1.87 9.64
N ILE A 65 -1.25 -0.53 9.73
CA ILE A 65 -0.71 0.25 10.83
C ILE A 65 -1.82 1.14 11.38
N GLU A 66 -2.25 0.89 12.61
CA GLU A 66 -3.26 1.65 13.32
C GLU A 66 -2.64 2.25 14.58
N HIS A 67 -2.79 3.57 14.77
CA HIS A 67 -2.20 4.29 15.91
C HIS A 67 -0.69 4.05 16.11
N GLY A 68 0.05 3.82 15.04
CA GLY A 68 1.50 3.55 15.08
C GLY A 68 1.87 2.10 15.42
N ILE A 69 0.88 1.21 15.53
CA ILE A 69 1.07 -0.20 15.85
C ILE A 69 0.66 -1.04 14.64
N VAL A 70 1.43 -2.08 14.33
CA VAL A 70 1.10 -3.01 13.24
C VAL A 70 -0.02 -3.96 13.67
N THR A 71 -1.10 -4.07 12.88
CA THR A 71 -2.35 -4.78 13.24
C THR A 71 -2.84 -5.80 12.19
N ASN A 72 -1.95 -6.28 11.30
CA ASN A 72 -2.11 -7.28 10.20
C ASN A 72 -3.52 -7.72 9.82
#